data_AF-A0A443SM47-F1
#
_entry.id   AF-A0A443SM47-F1
#
_cell.length_a   1.000
_cell.length_b   1.000
_cell.length_c   1.000
_cell.angle_alpha   90.00
_cell.angle_beta   90.00
_cell.angle_gamma   90.00
#
_symmetry.space_group_name_H-M   'P 1'
#
loop_
_entity.id
_entity.type
_entity.pdbx_description
1 polymer ?
#
loop_
_entity_poly.entity_id
_entity_poly.type
_entity_poly.pdbx_seq_one_letter_code
_entity_poly.pdbx_strand_id
1 'polypeptide(L)'
;LIGIICLSLSLISFFAVNCIHCWSCSSELDPKCADPFDNTTDYLFKCPDKNINGIWQQSKLCRKIRQKVEGYWRTIRGCAYFGEAGEGSGNEN
;
A
#
# COMPACT_ATOMS: atom_id res chain seq x y z
N LEU A 1 37.35 -20.65 10.91
CA LEU A 1 35.95 -21.11 10.77
C LEU A 1 34.95 -20.17 11.44
N ILE A 2 35.07 -19.89 12.75
CA ILE A 2 34.10 -19.07 13.52
C ILE A 2 33.95 -17.64 12.96
N GLY A 3 35.06 -16.98 12.59
CA GLY A 3 35.00 -15.63 12.00
C GLY A 3 34.27 -15.56 10.65
N ILE A 4 34.40 -16.62 9.83
CA ILE A 4 33.71 -16.71 8.53
C ILE A 4 32.21 -16.93 8.74
N ILE A 5 31.85 -17.76 9.72
CA ILE A 5 30.45 -18.01 10.09
C ILE A 5 29.80 -16.71 10.60
N CYS A 6 30.48 -15.95 11.46
CA CYS A 6 30.00 -14.63 11.92
C CYS A 6 29.81 -13.62 10.78
N LEU A 7 30.79 -13.53 9.87
CA LEU A 7 30.71 -12.66 8.68
C LEU A 7 29.56 -13.05 7.74
N SER A 8 29.30 -14.35 7.59
CA SER A 8 28.17 -14.81 6.77
C SER A 8 26.81 -14.52 7.41
N LEU A 9 26.67 -14.67 8.74
CA LEU A 9 25.44 -14.40 9.49
C LEU A 9 25.08 -12.90 9.52
N SER A 10 26.08 -12.03 9.61
CA SER A 10 25.87 -10.57 9.57
C SER A 10 25.43 -10.08 8.19
N LEU A 11 25.96 -10.67 7.11
CA LEU A 11 25.56 -10.36 5.73
C LEU A 11 24.11 -10.81 5.45
N ILE A 12 23.68 -11.96 5.94
CA ILE A 12 22.31 -12.48 5.71
C ILE A 12 21.25 -11.58 6.36
N SER A 13 21.54 -11.04 7.55
CA SER A 13 20.62 -10.15 8.29
C SER A 13 20.37 -8.82 7.57
N PHE A 14 21.31 -8.38 6.73
CA PHE A 14 21.20 -7.12 5.97
C PHE A 14 20.21 -7.20 4.80
N PHE A 15 19.90 -8.40 4.30
CA PHE A 15 18.94 -8.61 3.22
C PHE A 15 17.48 -8.71 3.70
N ALA A 16 17.16 -8.17 4.87
CA ALA A 16 15.78 -8.09 5.34
C ALA A 16 14.92 -7.34 4.30
N VAL A 17 14.04 -8.08 3.63
CA VAL A 17 13.17 -7.58 2.56
C VAL A 17 12.10 -6.68 3.18
N ASN A 18 12.20 -5.38 2.96
CA ASN A 18 11.19 -4.42 3.38
C ASN A 18 9.94 -4.53 2.49
N CYS A 19 8.80 -4.82 3.09
CA CYS A 19 7.50 -4.82 2.41
C CYS A 19 6.74 -3.53 2.74
N ILE A 20 6.13 -2.91 1.74
CA ILE A 20 5.32 -1.70 1.95
C ILE A 20 4.03 -2.03 2.71
N HIS A 21 3.63 -1.12 3.58
CA HIS A 21 2.36 -1.18 4.29
C HIS A 21 1.48 -0.01 3.86
N CYS A 22 0.20 -0.28 3.63
CA CYS A 22 -0.78 0.71 3.17
C CYS A 22 -2.09 0.61 3.96
N TRP A 23 -2.82 1.72 4.02
CA TRP A 23 -4.21 1.72 4.45
C TRP A 23 -5.07 0.98 3.42
N SER A 24 -5.96 0.11 3.89
CA SER A 24 -6.88 -0.67 3.05
C SER A 24 -8.30 -0.50 3.55
N CYS A 25 -8.97 0.55 3.09
CA CYS A 25 -10.31 0.93 3.55
C CYS A 25 -11.16 1.51 2.40
N SER A 26 -12.47 1.56 2.63
CA SER A 26 -13.44 2.21 1.76
C SER A 26 -14.33 3.13 2.59
N SER A 27 -14.53 4.37 2.14
CA SER A 27 -15.39 5.35 2.82
C SER A 27 -16.88 4.97 2.85
N GLU A 28 -17.27 3.96 2.07
CA GLU A 28 -18.61 3.37 2.08
C GLU A 28 -18.85 2.49 3.31
N LEU A 29 -17.80 1.80 3.78
CA LEU A 29 -17.88 0.88 4.91
C LEU A 29 -17.39 1.53 6.20
N ASP A 30 -16.36 2.38 6.11
CA ASP A 30 -15.83 3.16 7.22
C ASP A 30 -15.83 4.66 6.87
N PRO A 31 -16.75 5.47 7.42
CA PRO A 31 -16.79 6.91 7.20
C PRO A 31 -15.48 7.64 7.48
N LYS A 32 -14.61 7.10 8.35
CA LYS A 32 -13.30 7.68 8.67
C LYS A 32 -12.30 7.57 7.53
N CYS A 33 -12.51 6.64 6.60
CA CYS A 33 -11.71 6.48 5.39
C CYS A 33 -11.99 7.58 4.34
N ALA A 34 -13.02 8.41 4.54
CA ALA A 34 -13.32 9.56 3.68
C ALA A 34 -12.20 10.61 3.69
N ASP A 35 -12.39 11.69 2.95
CA ASP A 35 -11.55 12.89 3.05
C ASP A 35 -12.36 13.97 3.81
N PRO A 36 -11.84 14.54 4.94
CA PRO A 36 -10.53 14.28 5.54
C PRO A 36 -10.42 12.89 6.17
N PHE A 37 -9.21 12.32 6.10
CA PHE A 37 -8.92 10.98 6.58
C PHE A 37 -8.66 10.97 8.09
N ASP A 38 -9.35 10.08 8.82
CA ASP A 38 -9.15 9.82 10.23
C ASP A 38 -8.52 8.43 10.43
N ASN A 39 -7.25 8.41 10.87
CA ASN A 39 -6.46 7.20 11.05
C ASN A 39 -6.51 6.61 12.48
N THR A 40 -7.42 7.08 13.33
CA THR A 40 -7.46 6.68 14.75
C THR A 40 -7.78 5.20 14.97
N THR A 41 -8.53 4.58 14.07
CA THR A 41 -9.00 3.20 14.20
C THR A 41 -8.52 2.26 13.10
N ASP A 42 -8.01 2.80 11.99
CA ASP A 42 -7.46 1.98 10.93
C ASP A 42 -6.10 1.43 11.35
N TYR A 43 -5.70 0.29 10.79
CA TYR A 43 -4.33 -0.23 10.87
C TYR A 43 -3.68 -0.37 9.50
N LEU A 44 -2.35 -0.24 9.47
CA LEU A 44 -1.55 -0.43 8.26
C LEU A 44 -1.38 -1.93 8.00
N PHE A 45 -1.63 -2.35 6.76
CA PHE A 45 -1.48 -3.75 6.37
C PHE A 45 -0.34 -3.93 5.41
N LYS A 46 0.36 -5.06 5.55
CA LYS A 46 1.38 -5.49 4.59
C LYS A 46 0.73 -5.73 3.23
N CYS A 47 1.25 -5.10 2.18
CA CYS A 47 0.80 -5.35 0.83
C CYS A 47 1.27 -6.74 0.36
N PRO A 48 0.35 -7.64 -0.05
CA PRO A 48 0.72 -8.94 -0.57
C PRO A 48 1.19 -8.82 -2.03
N ASP A 49 2.07 -9.72 -2.45
CA ASP A 49 2.40 -9.89 -3.86
C ASP A 49 1.17 -10.41 -4.62
N LYS A 50 0.92 -9.87 -5.82
CA LYS A 50 -0.22 -10.28 -6.66
C LYS A 50 0.26 -10.84 -7.98
N ASN A 51 -0.34 -11.94 -8.40
CA ASN A 51 -0.17 -12.45 -9.76
C ASN A 51 -1.13 -11.69 -10.69
N ILE A 52 -0.57 -10.98 -11.67
CA ILE A 52 -1.32 -10.18 -12.64
C ILE A 52 -0.87 -10.64 -14.02
N ASN A 53 -1.77 -11.28 -14.76
CA ASN A 53 -1.51 -11.85 -16.09
C ASN A 53 -0.32 -12.83 -16.10
N GLY A 54 -0.17 -13.66 -15.05
CA GLY A 54 0.91 -14.63 -14.94
C GLY A 54 2.21 -14.08 -14.33
N ILE A 55 2.32 -12.77 -14.13
CA ILE A 55 3.51 -12.11 -13.58
C ILE A 55 3.28 -11.73 -12.12
N TRP A 56 4.18 -12.11 -11.23
CA TRP A 56 4.15 -11.70 -9.83
C TRP A 56 4.60 -10.24 -9.70
N GLN A 57 3.71 -9.39 -9.17
CA GLN A 57 3.94 -7.97 -8.96
C GLN A 57 3.96 -7.66 -7.47
N GLN A 58 4.96 -6.87 -7.08
CA GLN A 58 5.12 -6.37 -5.72
C GLN A 58 4.65 -4.92 -5.67
N SER A 59 3.86 -4.58 -4.67
CA SER A 59 3.41 -3.20 -4.45
C SER A 59 4.61 -2.34 -4.03
N LYS A 60 4.79 -1.20 -4.67
CA LYS A 60 5.82 -0.19 -4.29
C LYS A 60 5.22 1.13 -3.83
N LEU A 61 3.93 1.31 -4.05
CA LEU A 61 3.18 2.54 -3.76
C LEU A 61 1.87 2.19 -3.06
N CYS A 62 1.31 3.15 -2.34
CA CYS A 62 -0.08 3.12 -1.91
C CYS A 62 -0.94 3.92 -2.87
N ARG A 63 -2.17 3.49 -3.11
CA ARG A 63 -3.15 4.23 -3.92
C ARG A 63 -4.24 4.83 -3.05
N LYS A 64 -4.70 6.01 -3.46
CA LYS A 64 -5.97 6.61 -3.06
C LYS A 64 -6.78 6.84 -4.32
N ILE A 65 -7.99 6.30 -4.37
CA ILE A 65 -8.92 6.49 -5.49
C ILE A 65 -10.12 7.26 -4.93
N ARG A 66 -10.40 8.43 -5.50
CA ARG A 66 -11.61 9.19 -5.19
C ARG A 66 -12.51 9.15 -6.41
N GLN A 67 -13.70 8.59 -6.24
CA GLN A 67 -14.66 8.38 -7.32
C GLN A 67 -16.04 8.88 -6.92
N LYS A 68 -16.82 9.35 -7.89
CA LYS A 68 -18.21 9.79 -7.66
C LYS A 68 -19.16 8.75 -8.21
N VAL A 69 -19.90 8.09 -7.33
CA VAL A 69 -20.86 7.02 -7.65
C VAL A 69 -22.24 7.49 -7.21
N GLU A 70 -23.20 7.53 -8.13
CA GLU A 70 -24.58 7.99 -7.86
C GLU A 70 -24.65 9.38 -7.19
N GLY A 71 -23.70 10.27 -7.53
CA GLY A 71 -23.63 11.61 -6.95
C GLY A 71 -22.86 11.71 -5.64
N TYR A 72 -22.51 10.58 -5.00
CA TYR A 72 -21.77 10.54 -3.75
C TYR A 72 -20.28 10.27 -3.98
N TRP A 73 -19.43 11.01 -3.26
CA TRP A 73 -18.00 10.76 -3.26
C TRP A 73 -17.66 9.52 -2.43
N ARG A 74 -16.84 8.64 -2.99
CA ARG A 74 -16.28 7.47 -2.32
C ARG A 74 -14.76 7.50 -2.44
N THR A 75 -14.08 7.37 -1.31
CA THR A 75 -12.63 7.27 -1.22
C THR A 75 -12.24 5.83 -0.89
N ILE A 76 -11.36 5.25 -1.70
CA ILE A 76 -10.84 3.90 -1.53
C ILE A 76 -9.33 3.96 -1.43
N ARG A 77 -8.77 3.34 -0.39
CA ARG A 77 -7.32 3.26 -0.14
C ARG A 77 -6.85 1.82 -0.29
N GLY A 78 -5.62 1.62 -0.76
CA GLY A 78 -5.03 0.28 -0.84
C GLY A 78 -3.63 0.25 -1.42
N CYS A 79 -3.16 -0.96 -1.76
CA CYS A 79 -1.89 -1.20 -2.41
C CYS A 79 -1.94 -0.89 -3.92
N ALA A 80 -0.87 -0.31 -4.46
CA ALA A 80 -0.69 -0.01 -5.87
C ALA A 80 0.44 -0.84 -6.47
N TYR A 81 0.10 -1.64 -7.49
CA TYR A 81 1.05 -2.51 -8.21
C TYR A 81 1.56 -1.86 -9.50
N PHE A 82 0.93 -0.76 -9.93
CA PHE A 82 1.26 0.00 -11.15
C PHE A 82 0.95 1.49 -10.93
N GLY A 83 1.43 2.34 -11.83
CA GLY A 83 1.22 3.80 -11.84
C GLY A 83 2.35 4.57 -11.18
N GLU A 84 2.27 5.90 -11.29
CA GLU A 84 3.22 6.84 -10.69
C GLU A 84 2.61 7.62 -9.51
N ALA A 85 3.46 8.14 -8.63
CA ALA A 85 3.00 8.94 -7.50
C ALA A 85 2.45 10.28 -7.98
N GLY A 86 1.26 10.66 -7.51
CA GLY A 86 0.59 11.90 -7.93
C GLY A 86 -0.22 11.78 -9.22
N GLU A 87 -0.33 10.57 -9.80
CA GLU A 87 -1.21 10.31 -10.93
C GLU A 87 -2.68 10.43 -10.49
N GLY A 88 -3.32 11.52 -10.90
CA GLY A 88 -4.69 11.92 -10.54
C GLY A 88 -5.03 13.27 -11.19
N SER A 89 -6.31 13.53 -11.48
CA SER A 89 -6.70 14.73 -12.24
C SER A 89 -6.73 16.00 -11.38
N GLY A 90 -6.57 15.90 -10.06
CA GLY A 90 -6.59 17.02 -9.12
C GLY A 90 -7.93 17.77 -9.06
N ASN A 91 -8.94 17.30 -9.80
CA ASN A 91 -10.30 17.84 -9.87
C ASN A 91 -11.27 17.06 -8.96
N GLU A 92 -10.72 16.19 -8.12
CA GLU A 92 -11.46 15.41 -7.13
C GLU A 92 -11.83 16.19 -5.85
N ASN A 93 -12.02 17.52 -5.92
CA ASN A 93 -12.42 18.38 -4.80
C ASN A 93 -13.89 18.82 -4.90
#